data_AF-A0A920V5H5-F1
#
_entry.id   AF-A0A920V5H5-F1
#
_cell.length_a   1.000
_cell.length_b   1.000
_cell.length_c   1.000
_cell.angle_alpha   90.00
_cell.angle_beta   90.00
_cell.angle_gamma   90.00
#
_symmetry.space_group_name_H-M   'P 1'
#
loop_
_entity.id
_entity.type
_entity.pdbx_description
1 polymer ?
#
loop_
_entity_poly.entity_id
_entity_poly.type
_entity_poly.pdbx_seq_one_letter_code
_entity_poly.pdbx_strand_id
1 'polypeptide(L)'
;MGFKEANLSSEDIDGIAYTSGPGLRGPLLTGAALARALSLGWNKPCVGINHMEAHLLVNLLEDPAPSFPFLTLLISGGHCLLIKAADVGKYEILGQTRDDAVGEAFDKVAKLIGLSYPGGPEIEKMAKEGNPIEYDLPRPMINQDHLDFSFSGLKTAVYYLVKKQKSLNRQFIANISASFQNAVTETLVKKCSKALVSNNLNQLVVGGGVAANQFLRDTFKRELIGVDLFFPKLERCTDNGAMVAVAGSYRIQQ
;
A
#
# COMPACT_ATOMS: atom_id res chain seq x y z
N MET A 1 16.78 -13.18 -0.31
CA MET A 1 17.74 -13.93 0.50
C MET A 1 17.57 -15.41 0.23
N GLY A 2 18.62 -16.07 -0.24
CA GLY A 2 18.62 -17.52 -0.48
C GLY A 2 19.37 -18.29 0.62
N PHE A 3 19.26 -19.62 0.63
CA PHE A 3 19.96 -20.52 1.57
C PHE A 3 21.45 -20.20 1.76
N LYS A 4 22.16 -19.92 0.66
CA LYS A 4 23.59 -19.59 0.69
C LYS A 4 23.90 -18.30 1.46
N GLU A 5 23.05 -17.28 1.32
CA GLU A 5 23.24 -16.00 2.01
C GLU A 5 22.88 -16.10 3.49
N ALA A 6 21.89 -16.94 3.83
CA ALA A 6 21.50 -17.22 5.21
C ALA A 6 22.41 -18.23 5.91
N ASN A 7 23.31 -18.89 5.18
CA ASN A 7 24.10 -20.03 5.64
C ASN A 7 23.23 -21.13 6.28
N LEU A 8 22.10 -21.44 5.63
CA LEU A 8 21.14 -22.46 6.06
C LEU A 8 21.04 -23.59 5.04
N SER A 9 20.57 -24.74 5.50
CA SER A 9 20.23 -25.92 4.71
C SER A 9 18.71 -26.13 4.66
N SER A 10 18.25 -27.10 3.89
CA SER A 10 16.83 -27.49 3.86
C SER A 10 16.34 -28.07 5.19
N GLU A 11 17.24 -28.59 6.03
CA GLU A 11 16.90 -29.19 7.31
C GLU A 11 16.47 -28.12 8.32
N ASP A 12 17.05 -26.92 8.21
CA ASP A 12 16.78 -25.74 9.05
C ASP A 12 15.44 -25.06 8.74
N ILE A 13 14.70 -25.54 7.73
CA ILE A 13 13.40 -24.98 7.34
C ILE A 13 12.27 -25.72 8.05
N ASP A 14 11.49 -25.01 8.84
CA ASP A 14 10.33 -25.58 9.53
C ASP A 14 9.06 -25.62 8.66
N GLY A 15 9.01 -24.80 7.60
CA GLY A 15 7.86 -24.76 6.71
C GLY A 15 8.05 -23.84 5.52
N ILE A 16 7.18 -23.99 4.52
CA ILE A 16 7.26 -23.27 3.25
C ILE A 16 5.99 -22.44 3.06
N ALA A 17 6.15 -21.15 2.80
CA ALA A 17 5.04 -20.26 2.46
C ALA A 17 5.16 -19.77 1.02
N TYR A 18 4.03 -19.68 0.32
CA TYR A 18 3.99 -19.14 -1.05
C TYR A 18 2.76 -18.26 -1.24
N THR A 19 2.85 -17.28 -2.12
CA THR A 19 1.69 -16.46 -2.49
C THR A 19 0.71 -17.31 -3.30
N SER A 20 -0.51 -17.47 -2.79
CA SER A 20 -1.60 -18.20 -3.45
C SER A 20 -2.54 -17.31 -4.26
N GLY A 21 -2.48 -15.99 -4.03
CA GLY A 21 -3.23 -14.98 -4.75
C GLY A 21 -3.61 -13.80 -3.84
N PRO A 22 -4.26 -12.75 -4.37
CA PRO A 22 -4.53 -12.51 -5.80
C PRO A 22 -3.26 -12.21 -6.60
N GLY A 23 -3.36 -12.28 -7.94
CA GLY A 23 -2.24 -11.98 -8.85
C GLY A 23 -2.34 -12.69 -10.20
N LEU A 24 -1.31 -12.53 -11.03
CA LEU A 24 -1.25 -13.19 -12.34
C LEU A 24 -1.12 -14.71 -12.18
N ARG A 25 -2.00 -15.46 -12.86
CA ARG A 25 -2.08 -16.92 -12.75
C ARG A 25 -0.76 -17.63 -13.04
N GLY A 26 -0.02 -17.20 -14.07
CA GLY A 26 1.25 -17.81 -14.47
C GLY A 26 2.31 -17.75 -13.35
N PRO A 27 2.73 -16.54 -12.93
CA PRO A 27 3.68 -16.38 -11.83
C PRO A 27 3.24 -17.05 -10.52
N LEU A 28 1.95 -16.97 -10.15
CA LEU A 28 1.43 -17.64 -8.96
C LEU A 28 1.55 -19.15 -9.04
N LEU A 29 1.23 -19.75 -10.20
CA LEU A 29 1.34 -21.19 -10.41
C LEU A 29 2.80 -21.65 -10.34
N THR A 30 3.74 -20.87 -10.88
CA THR A 30 5.18 -21.17 -10.79
C THR A 30 5.65 -21.23 -9.33
N GLY A 31 5.30 -20.21 -8.53
CA GLY A 31 5.66 -20.18 -7.10
C GLY A 31 5.00 -21.31 -6.31
N ALA A 32 3.71 -21.57 -6.55
CA ALA A 32 2.97 -22.62 -5.89
C ALA A 32 3.51 -24.03 -6.23
N ALA A 33 3.82 -24.29 -7.51
CA ALA A 33 4.35 -25.58 -7.94
C ALA A 33 5.71 -25.87 -7.30
N LEU A 34 6.61 -24.89 -7.27
CA LEU A 34 7.91 -25.02 -6.60
C LEU A 34 7.74 -25.28 -5.11
N ALA A 35 6.93 -24.47 -4.41
CA ALA A 35 6.70 -24.60 -2.98
C ALA A 35 6.10 -25.97 -2.60
N ARG A 36 5.18 -26.49 -3.41
CA ARG A 36 4.58 -27.81 -3.21
C ARG A 36 5.56 -28.95 -3.49
N ALA A 37 6.40 -28.83 -4.52
CA ALA A 37 7.43 -29.81 -4.81
C ALA A 37 8.48 -29.88 -3.68
N LEU A 38 8.93 -28.72 -3.17
CA LEU A 38 9.85 -28.64 -2.04
C LEU A 38 9.24 -29.21 -0.75
N SER A 39 7.97 -28.90 -0.48
CA SER A 39 7.23 -29.44 0.67
C SER A 39 7.17 -30.97 0.65
N LEU A 40 6.87 -31.56 -0.51
CA LEU A 40 6.89 -33.00 -0.72
C LEU A 40 8.29 -33.60 -0.55
N GLY A 41 9.30 -32.99 -1.17
CA GLY A 41 10.67 -33.49 -1.14
C GLY A 41 11.35 -33.39 0.22
N TRP A 42 11.06 -32.35 1.00
CA TRP A 42 11.65 -32.10 2.31
C TRP A 42 10.77 -32.57 3.48
N ASN A 43 9.56 -33.05 3.18
CA ASN A 43 8.56 -33.42 4.19
C ASN A 43 8.30 -32.30 5.22
N LYS A 44 8.08 -31.08 4.71
CA LYS A 44 7.81 -29.87 5.52
C LYS A 44 6.42 -29.31 5.22
N PRO A 45 5.72 -28.71 6.21
CA PRO A 45 4.43 -28.08 5.99
C PRO A 45 4.50 -26.96 4.94
N CYS A 46 3.43 -26.77 4.19
CA CYS A 46 3.37 -25.78 3.12
C CYS A 46 2.02 -25.06 3.06
N VAL A 47 2.08 -23.73 3.15
CA VAL A 47 0.91 -22.85 3.28
C VAL A 47 0.82 -21.85 2.13
N GLY A 48 -0.39 -21.70 1.60
CA GLY A 48 -0.72 -20.65 0.65
C GLY A 48 -1.10 -19.37 1.39
N ILE A 49 -0.43 -18.28 1.08
CA ILE A 49 -0.62 -16.97 1.71
C ILE A 49 -1.39 -16.05 0.77
N ASN A 50 -2.32 -15.28 1.32
CA ASN A 50 -2.98 -14.22 0.58
C ASN A 50 -2.01 -13.03 0.46
N HIS A 51 -1.79 -12.55 -0.77
CA HIS A 51 -0.87 -11.46 -1.06
C HIS A 51 -1.19 -10.18 -0.29
N MET A 52 -2.48 -9.87 -0.12
CA MET A 52 -2.92 -8.69 0.64
C MET A 52 -2.71 -8.87 2.14
N GLU A 53 -2.89 -10.08 2.65
CA GLU A 53 -2.56 -10.40 4.05
C GLU A 53 -1.05 -10.28 4.30
N ALA A 54 -0.20 -10.68 3.35
CA ALA A 54 1.24 -10.48 3.46
C ALA A 54 1.60 -8.99 3.60
N HIS A 55 0.99 -8.12 2.77
CA HIS A 55 1.15 -6.66 2.88
C HIS A 55 0.63 -6.09 4.20
N LEU A 56 -0.40 -6.70 4.80
CA LEU A 56 -0.93 -6.31 6.12
C LEU A 56 0.07 -6.67 7.23
N LEU A 57 0.60 -7.89 7.20
CA LEU A 57 1.44 -8.45 8.27
C LEU A 57 2.92 -8.07 8.17
N VAL A 58 3.38 -7.48 7.07
CA VAL A 58 4.79 -7.10 6.89
C VAL A 58 5.31 -6.16 7.98
N ASN A 59 4.45 -5.31 8.55
CA ASN A 59 4.82 -4.40 9.63
C ASN A 59 5.14 -5.12 10.95
N LEU A 60 4.75 -6.39 11.11
CA LEU A 60 5.16 -7.22 12.25
C LEU A 60 6.66 -7.60 12.21
N LEU A 61 7.36 -7.32 11.10
CA LEU A 61 8.83 -7.42 11.01
C LEU A 61 9.58 -6.17 11.49
N GLU A 62 8.86 -5.08 11.73
CA GLU A 62 9.49 -3.83 12.15
C GLU A 62 9.68 -3.82 13.67
N ASP A 63 10.60 -2.98 14.13
CA ASP A 63 10.87 -2.76 15.55
C ASP A 63 10.75 -1.26 15.86
N PRO A 64 9.77 -0.82 16.66
CA PRO A 64 8.72 -1.64 17.28
C PRO A 64 7.69 -2.15 16.27
N ALA A 65 7.15 -3.35 16.53
CA ALA A 65 6.03 -3.92 15.77
C ALA A 65 4.67 -3.43 16.32
N PRO A 66 3.62 -3.33 15.48
CA PRO A 66 2.27 -3.07 15.95
C PRO A 66 1.72 -4.25 16.74
N SER A 67 0.73 -3.99 17.62
CA SER A 67 0.03 -5.02 18.39
C SER A 67 -1.44 -5.05 17.99
N PHE A 68 -2.03 -6.24 17.87
CA PHE A 68 -3.46 -6.31 17.59
C PHE A 68 -4.28 -5.76 18.78
N PRO A 69 -5.44 -5.10 18.54
CA PRO A 69 -5.99 -4.76 17.23
C PRO A 69 -5.42 -3.45 16.66
N PHE A 70 -5.30 -3.36 15.34
CA PHE A 70 -4.89 -2.14 14.64
C PHE A 70 -5.72 -1.89 13.38
N LEU A 71 -5.72 -0.63 12.93
CA LEU A 71 -6.25 -0.26 11.63
C LEU A 71 -5.16 -0.44 10.58
N THR A 72 -5.51 -0.98 9.41
CA THR A 72 -4.61 -1.14 8.28
C THR A 72 -5.11 -0.34 7.09
N LEU A 73 -4.26 0.51 6.53
CA LEU A 73 -4.42 1.11 5.20
C LEU A 73 -3.52 0.39 4.20
N LEU A 74 -4.10 -0.38 3.28
CA LEU A 74 -3.36 -1.02 2.19
C LEU A 74 -3.51 -0.20 0.92
N ILE A 75 -2.43 0.41 0.45
CA ILE A 75 -2.37 1.28 -0.72
C ILE A 75 -1.28 0.82 -1.70
N SER A 76 -1.70 0.09 -2.73
CA SER A 76 -0.83 -0.42 -3.80
C SER A 76 -1.27 0.09 -5.18
N GLY A 77 -0.66 -0.44 -6.24
CA GLY A 77 -1.05 -0.17 -7.62
C GLY A 77 -2.49 -0.60 -7.94
N GLY A 78 -2.96 -1.70 -7.33
CA GLY A 78 -4.28 -2.28 -7.63
C GLY A 78 -5.24 -2.35 -6.44
N HIS A 79 -4.82 -1.90 -5.26
CA HIS A 79 -5.65 -1.99 -4.06
C HIS A 79 -5.60 -0.70 -3.26
N CYS A 80 -6.75 -0.32 -2.73
CA CYS A 80 -6.90 0.68 -1.70
C CYS A 80 -7.96 0.15 -0.73
N LEU A 81 -7.52 -0.36 0.42
CA LEU A 81 -8.37 -1.00 1.43
C LEU A 81 -8.10 -0.38 2.80
N LEU A 82 -9.17 -0.21 3.56
CA LEU A 82 -9.13 0.14 4.97
C LEU A 82 -9.70 -1.03 5.77
N ILE A 83 -8.86 -1.65 6.59
CA ILE A 83 -9.14 -2.94 7.21
C ILE A 83 -8.92 -2.81 8.72
N LYS A 84 -9.86 -3.29 9.51
CA LYS A 84 -9.64 -3.54 10.94
C LYS A 84 -9.08 -4.93 11.11
N ALA A 85 -7.86 -5.03 11.65
CA ALA A 85 -7.23 -6.29 11.96
C ALA A 85 -7.34 -6.55 13.46
N ALA A 86 -8.15 -7.53 13.85
CA ALA A 86 -8.34 -7.91 15.24
C ALA A 86 -7.31 -8.97 15.70
N ASP A 87 -6.81 -9.77 14.77
CA ASP A 87 -5.82 -10.83 14.97
C ASP A 87 -5.37 -11.33 13.59
N VAL A 88 -4.36 -12.22 13.54
CA VAL A 88 -4.01 -12.93 12.31
C VAL A 88 -5.20 -13.75 11.82
N GLY A 89 -5.62 -13.50 10.57
CA GLY A 89 -6.78 -14.14 9.95
C GLY A 89 -8.13 -13.55 10.35
N LYS A 90 -8.18 -12.56 11.26
CA LYS A 90 -9.42 -11.88 11.69
C LYS A 90 -9.42 -10.44 11.18
N TYR A 91 -9.87 -10.29 9.94
CA TYR A 91 -9.88 -9.01 9.21
C TYR A 91 -11.29 -8.59 8.81
N GLU A 92 -11.62 -7.33 9.06
CA GLU A 92 -12.87 -6.70 8.63
C GLU A 92 -12.56 -5.56 7.67
N ILE A 93 -13.06 -5.63 6.43
CA ILE A 93 -12.93 -4.52 5.47
C ILE A 93 -13.94 -3.44 5.85
N LEU A 94 -13.42 -2.29 6.32
CA LEU A 94 -14.22 -1.13 6.68
C LEU A 94 -14.54 -0.24 5.47
N GLY A 95 -13.65 -0.22 4.48
CA GLY A 95 -13.82 0.55 3.25
C GLY A 95 -12.82 0.15 2.17
N GLN A 96 -13.19 0.41 0.92
CA GLN A 96 -12.34 0.13 -0.24
C GLN A 96 -12.51 1.19 -1.33
N THR A 97 -11.59 1.24 -2.29
CA THR A 97 -11.84 2.07 -3.49
C THR A 97 -13.01 1.52 -4.28
N ARG A 98 -13.87 2.43 -4.77
CA ARG A 98 -14.95 2.10 -5.71
C ARG A 98 -14.53 2.19 -7.17
N ASP A 99 -13.35 2.73 -7.44
CA ASP A 99 -12.83 2.94 -8.78
C ASP A 99 -11.32 2.67 -8.87
N ASP A 100 -10.51 3.68 -9.17
CA ASP A 100 -9.06 3.55 -9.31
C ASP A 100 -8.44 3.32 -7.92
N ALA A 101 -7.44 2.44 -7.84
CA ALA A 101 -6.57 2.39 -6.67
C ALA A 101 -5.67 3.63 -6.63
N VAL A 102 -5.05 3.88 -5.47
CA VAL A 102 -4.18 5.06 -5.31
C VAL A 102 -3.01 5.00 -6.29
N GLY A 103 -2.28 3.88 -6.36
CA GLY A 103 -1.12 3.77 -7.26
C GLY A 103 -1.51 3.92 -8.73
N GLU A 104 -2.64 3.34 -9.14
CA GLU A 104 -3.19 3.53 -10.49
C GLU A 104 -3.55 5.00 -10.78
N ALA A 105 -4.10 5.73 -9.81
CA ALA A 105 -4.36 7.16 -9.97
C ALA A 105 -3.06 7.96 -10.15
N PHE A 106 -2.00 7.65 -9.40
CA PHE A 106 -0.67 8.23 -9.60
C PHE A 106 -0.13 7.92 -11.02
N ASP A 107 -0.20 6.67 -11.46
CA ASP A 107 0.29 6.28 -12.80
C ASP A 107 -0.48 6.98 -13.93
N LYS A 108 -1.81 7.08 -13.81
CA LYS A 108 -2.64 7.78 -14.79
C LYS A 108 -2.36 9.28 -14.83
N VAL A 109 -2.20 9.93 -13.68
CA VAL A 109 -1.87 11.35 -13.61
C VAL A 109 -0.47 11.63 -14.15
N ALA A 110 0.52 10.81 -13.80
CA ALA A 110 1.88 10.93 -14.32
C ALA A 110 1.90 10.89 -15.85
N LYS A 111 1.17 9.93 -16.44
CA LYS A 111 1.01 9.82 -17.89
C LYS A 111 0.34 11.06 -18.51
N LEU A 112 -0.68 11.63 -17.87
CA LEU A 112 -1.38 12.82 -18.36
C LEU A 112 -0.48 14.06 -18.43
N ILE A 113 0.50 14.17 -17.53
CA ILE A 113 1.40 15.31 -17.42
C ILE A 113 2.80 15.04 -18.02
N GLY A 114 2.96 13.92 -18.72
CA GLY A 114 4.16 13.58 -19.48
C GLY A 114 5.33 13.01 -18.68
N LEU A 115 5.08 12.47 -17.48
CA LEU A 115 6.09 11.79 -16.66
C LEU A 115 6.20 10.29 -17.02
N SER A 116 7.34 9.69 -16.69
CA SER A 116 7.61 8.27 -16.91
C SER A 116 6.84 7.36 -15.95
N TYR A 117 6.75 6.08 -16.31
CA TYR A 117 6.23 5.00 -15.45
C TYR A 117 7.38 4.33 -14.68
N PRO A 118 7.20 3.94 -13.40
CA PRO A 118 6.00 4.11 -12.56
C PRO A 118 5.78 5.57 -12.14
N GLY A 119 4.52 6.00 -12.11
CA GLY A 119 4.14 7.40 -11.95
C GLY A 119 4.21 7.92 -10.52
N GLY A 120 4.05 7.04 -9.52
CA GLY A 120 4.15 7.39 -8.10
C GLY A 120 5.45 8.13 -7.73
N PRO A 121 6.63 7.50 -7.93
CA PRO A 121 7.93 8.13 -7.65
C PRO A 121 8.18 9.41 -8.45
N GLU A 122 7.75 9.46 -9.72
CA GLU A 122 7.96 10.64 -10.58
C GLU A 122 7.09 11.83 -10.15
N ILE A 123 5.82 11.58 -9.79
CA ILE A 123 4.96 12.62 -9.21
C ILE A 123 5.56 13.14 -7.91
N GLU A 124 6.02 12.26 -7.03
CA GLU A 124 6.63 12.68 -5.76
C GLU A 124 7.88 13.54 -5.97
N LYS A 125 8.73 13.15 -6.92
CA LYS A 125 9.92 13.92 -7.28
C LYS A 125 9.54 15.30 -7.80
N MET A 126 8.58 15.39 -8.71
CA MET A 126 8.12 16.66 -9.28
C MET A 126 7.39 17.54 -8.26
N ALA A 127 6.63 16.93 -7.35
CA ALA A 127 5.85 17.64 -6.34
C ALA A 127 6.71 18.44 -5.36
N LYS A 128 7.98 18.04 -5.14
CA LYS A 128 8.93 18.80 -4.30
C LYS A 128 9.23 20.20 -4.82
N GLU A 129 9.07 20.42 -6.12
CA GLU A 129 9.29 21.71 -6.79
C GLU A 129 7.98 22.52 -6.95
N GLY A 130 6.85 21.98 -6.46
CA GLY A 130 5.51 22.50 -6.70
C GLY A 130 4.85 23.09 -5.46
N ASN A 131 3.84 23.91 -5.71
CA ASN A 131 2.94 24.41 -4.67
C ASN A 131 1.74 23.44 -4.47
N PRO A 132 1.58 22.80 -3.30
CA PRO A 132 0.52 21.81 -3.04
C PRO A 132 -0.90 22.40 -2.91
N ILE A 133 -1.01 23.74 -2.88
CA ILE A 133 -2.29 24.46 -2.82
C ILE A 133 -2.55 25.31 -4.06
N GLU A 134 -1.76 25.13 -5.13
CA GLU A 134 -1.95 25.87 -6.39
C GLU A 134 -3.30 25.55 -7.04
N TYR A 135 -3.65 24.27 -7.07
CA TYR A 135 -4.88 23.79 -7.70
C TYR A 135 -5.79 23.16 -6.65
N ASP A 136 -7.02 23.68 -6.56
CA ASP A 136 -8.07 23.11 -5.72
C ASP A 136 -8.65 21.86 -6.38
N LEU A 137 -8.01 20.72 -6.13
CA LEU A 137 -8.47 19.41 -6.56
C LEU A 137 -9.46 18.82 -5.55
N PRO A 138 -10.51 18.11 -6.00
CA PRO A 138 -11.51 17.56 -5.08
C PRO A 138 -10.88 16.54 -4.13
N ARG A 139 -11.38 16.45 -2.89
CA ARG A 139 -11.07 15.36 -1.95
C ARG A 139 -12.27 14.41 -1.94
N PRO A 140 -12.31 13.37 -2.80
CA PRO A 140 -13.55 12.65 -3.06
C PRO A 140 -14.01 11.88 -1.82
N MET A 141 -15.32 11.81 -1.63
CA MET A 141 -15.98 11.00 -0.61
C MET A 141 -15.66 11.33 0.86
N ILE A 142 -14.90 12.40 1.17
CA ILE A 142 -14.53 12.72 2.57
C ILE A 142 -15.74 13.02 3.47
N ASN A 143 -16.82 13.56 2.90
CA ASN A 143 -18.04 13.93 3.62
C ASN A 143 -19.09 12.81 3.65
N GLN A 144 -18.75 11.61 3.18
CA GLN A 144 -19.67 10.47 3.16
C GLN A 144 -19.58 9.69 4.49
N ASP A 145 -20.70 9.07 4.88
CA ASP A 145 -20.79 8.31 6.12
C ASP A 145 -19.93 7.04 6.12
N HIS A 146 -19.79 6.40 4.96
CA HIS A 146 -18.96 5.21 4.77
C HIS A 146 -17.46 5.54 4.61
N LEU A 147 -16.62 4.51 4.71
CA LEU A 147 -15.15 4.64 4.66
C LEU A 147 -14.53 4.35 3.28
N ASP A 148 -15.36 4.09 2.24
CA ASP A 148 -14.86 3.93 0.87
C ASP A 148 -14.13 5.16 0.30
N PHE A 149 -13.30 4.88 -0.71
CA PHE A 149 -12.49 5.82 -1.47
C PHE A 149 -12.92 5.92 -2.94
N SER A 150 -12.53 7.01 -3.58
CA SER A 150 -12.63 7.22 -5.04
C SER A 150 -11.51 8.16 -5.46
N PHE A 151 -10.78 7.78 -6.50
CA PHE A 151 -9.66 8.57 -7.04
C PHE A 151 -9.82 8.85 -8.54
N SER A 152 -10.76 8.21 -9.23
CA SER A 152 -11.01 8.46 -10.66
C SER A 152 -11.41 9.91 -10.97
N GLY A 153 -12.14 10.57 -10.05
CA GLY A 153 -12.54 11.96 -10.17
C GLY A 153 -11.35 12.94 -10.14
N LEU A 154 -10.29 12.62 -9.39
CA LEU A 154 -9.07 13.42 -9.33
C LEU A 154 -8.34 13.43 -10.68
N LYS A 155 -8.22 12.26 -11.32
CA LYS A 155 -7.67 12.15 -12.68
C LYS A 155 -8.44 13.03 -13.66
N THR A 156 -9.77 13.02 -13.58
CA THR A 156 -10.63 13.84 -14.44
C THR A 156 -10.41 15.34 -14.20
N ALA A 157 -10.30 15.77 -12.93
CA ALA A 157 -9.99 17.16 -12.59
C ALA A 157 -8.62 17.59 -13.16
N VAL A 158 -7.58 16.76 -12.98
CA VAL A 158 -6.25 16.98 -13.55
C VAL A 158 -6.29 17.08 -15.08
N TYR A 159 -7.02 16.17 -15.75
CA TYR A 159 -7.19 16.19 -17.20
C TYR A 159 -7.74 17.52 -17.72
N TYR A 160 -8.74 18.09 -17.04
CA TYR A 160 -9.31 19.38 -17.42
C TYR A 160 -8.34 20.54 -17.18
N LEU A 161 -7.49 20.50 -16.15
CA LEU A 161 -6.43 21.49 -15.94
C LEU A 161 -5.38 21.44 -17.04
N VAL A 162 -4.93 20.24 -17.40
CA VAL A 162 -3.98 19.98 -18.51
C VAL A 162 -4.53 20.52 -19.83
N LYS A 163 -5.80 20.25 -20.14
CA LYS A 163 -6.45 20.72 -21.37
C LYS A 163 -6.51 22.25 -21.53
N LYS A 164 -6.49 22.99 -20.43
CA LYS A 164 -6.49 24.47 -20.45
C LYS A 164 -5.12 25.06 -20.78
N GLN A 165 -4.07 24.26 -20.73
CA GLN A 165 -2.70 24.72 -21.00
C GLN A 165 -2.37 24.65 -22.49
N LYS A 166 -1.72 25.69 -23.01
CA LYS A 166 -1.16 25.68 -24.37
C LYS A 166 0.07 24.79 -24.47
N SER A 167 0.85 24.71 -23.40
CA SER A 167 2.01 23.82 -23.24
C SER A 167 2.22 23.47 -21.77
N LEU A 168 2.73 22.27 -21.50
CA LEU A 168 3.02 21.79 -20.14
C LEU A 168 4.45 22.19 -19.78
N ASN A 169 4.61 23.38 -19.22
CA ASN A 169 5.91 23.80 -18.69
C ASN A 169 6.21 23.08 -17.35
N ARG A 170 7.48 23.09 -16.94
CA ARG A 170 7.94 22.39 -15.74
C ARG A 170 7.23 22.84 -14.47
N GLN A 171 6.96 24.15 -14.31
CA GLN A 171 6.30 24.67 -13.10
C GLN A 171 4.85 24.21 -13.01
N PHE A 172 4.14 24.15 -14.15
CA PHE A 172 2.79 23.60 -14.21
C PHE A 172 2.78 22.14 -13.76
N ILE A 173 3.71 21.32 -14.29
CA ILE A 173 3.86 19.90 -13.92
C ILE A 173 4.17 19.77 -12.43
N ALA A 174 5.10 20.57 -11.89
CA ALA A 174 5.42 20.54 -10.47
C ALA A 174 4.21 20.89 -9.58
N ASN A 175 3.51 21.98 -9.89
CA ASN A 175 2.35 22.44 -9.11
C ASN A 175 1.18 21.44 -9.17
N ILE A 176 0.91 20.84 -10.34
CA ILE A 176 -0.17 19.85 -10.47
C ILE A 176 0.20 18.54 -9.79
N SER A 177 1.46 18.10 -9.85
CA SER A 177 1.97 16.96 -9.09
C SER A 177 1.81 17.18 -7.58
N ALA A 178 2.20 18.34 -7.06
CA ALA A 178 2.08 18.70 -5.65
C ALA A 178 0.61 18.77 -5.20
N SER A 179 -0.24 19.45 -5.96
CA SER A 179 -1.67 19.60 -5.64
C SER A 179 -2.39 18.24 -5.68
N PHE A 180 -2.07 17.38 -6.64
CA PHE A 180 -2.63 16.03 -6.74
C PHE A 180 -2.19 15.13 -5.58
N GLN A 181 -0.88 15.08 -5.30
CA GLN A 181 -0.34 14.30 -4.20
C GLN A 181 -0.94 14.74 -2.85
N ASN A 182 -1.10 16.05 -2.65
CA ASN A 182 -1.75 16.60 -1.48
C ASN A 182 -3.22 16.18 -1.36
N ALA A 183 -4.00 16.29 -2.45
CA ALA A 183 -5.41 15.92 -2.44
C ALA A 183 -5.66 14.43 -2.15
N VAL A 184 -4.82 13.54 -2.71
CA VAL A 184 -4.85 12.10 -2.40
C VAL A 184 -4.52 11.87 -0.93
N THR A 185 -3.43 12.46 -0.45
CA THR A 185 -2.93 12.26 0.91
C THR A 185 -3.94 12.73 1.96
N GLU A 186 -4.52 13.92 1.79
CA GLU A 186 -5.55 14.43 2.69
C GLU A 186 -6.80 13.54 2.73
N THR A 187 -7.20 12.99 1.58
CA THR A 187 -8.33 12.06 1.50
C THR A 187 -8.05 10.80 2.34
N LEU A 188 -6.86 10.23 2.20
CA LEU A 188 -6.43 9.05 2.97
C LEU A 188 -6.38 9.34 4.47
N VAL A 189 -5.77 10.46 4.88
CA VAL A 189 -5.65 10.88 6.29
C VAL A 189 -7.03 11.05 6.91
N LYS A 190 -7.95 11.78 6.27
CA LYS A 190 -9.31 12.01 6.80
C LYS A 190 -10.08 10.71 6.99
N LYS A 191 -9.99 9.78 6.02
CA LYS A 191 -10.65 8.48 6.11
C LYS A 191 -10.04 7.60 7.21
N CYS A 192 -8.72 7.59 7.35
CA CYS A 192 -8.04 6.86 8.42
C CYS A 192 -8.40 7.43 9.79
N SER A 193 -8.36 8.75 9.96
CA SER A 193 -8.76 9.43 11.20
C SER A 193 -10.19 9.05 11.61
N LYS A 194 -11.14 9.14 10.67
CA LYS A 194 -12.54 8.75 10.91
C LYS A 194 -12.66 7.28 11.34
N ALA A 195 -11.94 6.37 10.67
CA ALA A 195 -11.98 4.94 10.97
C ALA A 195 -11.33 4.59 12.32
N LEU A 196 -10.24 5.25 12.69
CA LEU A 196 -9.59 5.11 14.00
C LEU A 196 -10.56 5.48 15.12
N VAL A 197 -11.19 6.65 15.02
CA VAL A 197 -12.16 7.14 16.01
C VAL A 197 -13.37 6.21 16.10
N SER A 198 -13.98 5.86 14.97
CA SER A 198 -15.20 5.04 14.97
C SER A 198 -15.00 3.60 15.47
N ASN A 199 -13.76 3.11 15.46
CA ASN A 199 -13.40 1.77 15.91
C ASN A 199 -12.65 1.74 17.25
N ASN A 200 -12.43 2.90 17.87
CA ASN A 200 -11.64 3.05 19.10
C ASN A 200 -10.24 2.41 18.98
N LEU A 201 -9.54 2.71 17.88
CA LEU A 201 -8.18 2.23 17.61
C LEU A 201 -7.19 3.40 17.69
N ASN A 202 -6.00 3.13 18.22
CA ASN A 202 -4.90 4.09 18.36
C ASN A 202 -3.69 3.74 17.48
N GLN A 203 -3.71 2.63 16.75
CA GLN A 203 -2.62 2.20 15.87
C GLN A 203 -3.08 2.17 14.42
N LEU A 204 -2.26 2.74 13.54
CA LEU A 204 -2.45 2.66 12.09
C LEU A 204 -1.20 2.07 11.42
N VAL A 205 -1.43 0.95 10.76
CA VAL A 205 -0.48 0.24 9.92
C VAL A 205 -0.72 0.61 8.46
N VAL A 206 0.31 1.05 7.74
CA VAL A 206 0.20 1.40 6.32
C VAL A 206 1.07 0.44 5.50
N GLY A 207 0.47 -0.22 4.51
CA GLY A 207 1.13 -1.20 3.66
C GLY A 207 0.91 -0.95 2.16
N GLY A 208 1.69 -1.63 1.32
CA GLY A 208 1.65 -1.52 -0.14
C GLY A 208 2.61 -0.46 -0.72
N GLY A 209 2.82 -0.52 -2.04
CA GLY A 209 3.86 0.27 -2.71
C GLY A 209 3.72 1.79 -2.58
N VAL A 210 2.50 2.33 -2.46
CA VAL A 210 2.29 3.77 -2.27
C VAL A 210 2.70 4.23 -0.88
N ALA A 211 2.78 3.31 0.10
CA ALA A 211 3.29 3.60 1.43
C ALA A 211 4.78 4.02 1.42
N ALA A 212 5.51 3.84 0.32
CA ALA A 212 6.88 4.36 0.16
C ALA A 212 6.94 5.88 -0.02
N ASN A 213 5.81 6.54 -0.31
CA ASN A 213 5.76 7.98 -0.55
C ASN A 213 6.05 8.79 0.72
N GLN A 214 7.11 9.59 0.70
CA GLN A 214 7.60 10.32 1.86
C GLN A 214 6.68 11.46 2.25
N PHE A 215 6.14 12.20 1.27
CA PHE A 215 5.16 13.26 1.54
C PHE A 215 3.92 12.70 2.27
N LEU A 216 3.44 11.52 1.86
CA LEU A 216 2.35 10.81 2.53
C LEU A 216 2.75 10.47 3.97
N ARG A 217 3.90 9.81 4.18
CA ARG A 217 4.39 9.46 5.53
C ARG A 217 4.46 10.68 6.45
N ASP A 218 5.02 11.78 5.98
CA ASP A 218 5.22 12.99 6.77
C ASP A 218 3.89 13.67 7.07
N THR A 219 2.95 13.67 6.14
CA THR A 219 1.60 14.20 6.35
C THR A 219 0.83 13.35 7.35
N PHE A 220 0.88 12.02 7.27
CA PHE A 220 0.26 11.14 8.27
C PHE A 220 0.80 11.42 9.68
N LYS A 221 2.12 11.56 9.82
CA LYS A 221 2.77 11.91 11.11
C LYS A 221 2.33 13.26 11.65
N ARG A 222 2.15 14.26 10.77
CA ARG A 222 1.72 15.61 11.16
C ARG A 222 0.26 15.65 11.58
N GLU A 223 -0.62 14.97 10.85
CA GLU A 223 -2.07 15.10 11.02
C GLU A 223 -2.67 14.11 12.03
N LEU A 224 -2.06 12.93 12.22
CA LEU A 224 -2.56 11.89 13.13
C LEU A 224 -1.78 11.88 14.46
N ILE A 225 -1.74 13.04 15.13
CA ILE A 225 -1.07 13.19 16.42
C ILE A 225 -1.74 12.28 17.47
N GLY A 226 -0.94 11.51 18.20
CA GLY A 226 -1.41 10.57 19.23
C GLY A 226 -1.82 9.20 18.69
N VAL A 227 -1.64 8.94 17.39
CA VAL A 227 -1.80 7.63 16.77
C VAL A 227 -0.42 7.01 16.55
N ASP A 228 -0.24 5.75 16.92
CA ASP A 228 0.99 5.02 16.61
C ASP A 228 0.98 4.63 15.12
N LEU A 229 1.93 5.17 14.37
CA LEU A 229 2.03 4.98 12.92
C LEU A 229 3.12 3.98 12.56
N PHE A 230 2.73 2.91 11.88
CA PHE A 230 3.64 1.85 11.42
C PHE A 230 3.70 1.86 9.89
N PHE A 231 4.89 2.16 9.37
CA PHE A 231 5.22 2.03 7.96
C PHE A 231 6.38 1.05 7.82
N PRO A 232 6.33 0.11 6.86
CA PRO A 232 7.44 -0.79 6.66
C PRO A 232 8.64 0.00 6.12
N LYS A 233 9.84 -0.56 6.27
CA LYS A 233 11.02 -0.06 5.55
C LYS A 233 10.71 0.05 4.05
N LEU A 234 11.31 1.01 3.37
CA LEU A 234 11.01 1.28 1.95
C LEU A 234 11.17 0.02 1.07
N GLU A 235 12.23 -0.76 1.33
CA GLU A 235 12.51 -2.04 0.66
C GLU A 235 11.42 -3.11 0.86
N ARG A 236 10.60 -2.96 1.90
CA ARG A 236 9.51 -3.88 2.28
C ARG A 236 8.11 -3.35 1.91
N CYS A 237 8.01 -2.13 1.35
CA CYS A 237 6.73 -1.57 0.90
C CYS A 237 6.24 -2.21 -0.40
N THR A 238 7.17 -2.54 -1.30
CA THR A 238 6.88 -3.24 -2.55
C THR A 238 6.90 -4.75 -2.36
N ASP A 239 6.36 -5.48 -3.32
CA ASP A 239 6.29 -6.94 -3.28
C ASP A 239 7.66 -7.58 -3.01
N ASN A 240 7.74 -8.38 -1.95
CA ASN A 240 8.97 -9.06 -1.54
C ASN A 240 8.65 -10.43 -0.90
N GLY A 241 9.67 -11.29 -0.76
CA GLY A 241 9.49 -12.61 -0.15
C GLY A 241 9.33 -12.57 1.38
N ALA A 242 9.82 -11.52 2.05
CA ALA A 242 9.81 -11.43 3.50
C ALA A 242 8.40 -11.28 4.07
N MET A 243 7.54 -10.48 3.42
CA MET A 243 6.13 -10.36 3.80
C MET A 243 5.37 -11.70 3.72
N VAL A 244 5.71 -12.54 2.72
CA VAL A 244 5.10 -13.87 2.55
C VAL A 244 5.62 -14.83 3.61
N ALA A 245 6.91 -14.79 3.92
CA ALA A 245 7.52 -15.63 4.94
C ALA A 245 6.92 -15.38 6.33
N VAL A 246 6.67 -14.12 6.69
CA VAL A 246 6.11 -13.73 8.00
C VAL A 246 4.65 -14.10 8.12
N ALA A 247 3.84 -13.79 7.11
CA ALA A 247 2.46 -14.27 7.08
C ALA A 247 2.42 -15.82 7.14
N GLY A 248 3.36 -16.47 6.46
CA GLY A 248 3.67 -17.88 6.54
C GLY A 248 3.89 -18.38 7.95
N SER A 249 4.82 -17.78 8.70
CA SER A 249 5.17 -18.22 10.04
C SER A 249 3.98 -18.15 10.99
N TYR A 250 3.18 -17.09 10.92
CA TYR A 250 1.97 -16.98 11.73
C TYR A 250 0.90 -18.01 11.33
N ARG A 251 0.72 -18.28 10.03
CA ARG A 251 -0.29 -19.25 9.54
C ARG A 251 0.10 -20.71 9.76
N ILE A 252 1.39 -21.03 9.84
CA ILE A 252 1.88 -22.39 10.11
C ILE A 252 1.79 -22.73 11.60
N GLN A 253 1.90 -21.72 12.47
CA GLN A 253 1.82 -21.89 13.93
C GLN A 253 0.38 -21.98 14.47
N GLN A 254 -0.63 -21.71 13.63
CA GLN A 254 -2.06 -21.88 13.93
C GLN A 254 -2.52 -23.31 13.61
#